data_AF-A9PH66-F1
#
_entry.id   AF-A9PH66-F1
#
_cell.length_a   1.000
_cell.length_b   1.000
_cell.length_c   1.000
_cell.angle_alpha   90.00
_cell.angle_beta   90.00
_cell.angle_gamma   90.00
#
_symmetry.space_group_name_H-M   'P 1'
#
loop_
_entity.id
_entity.type
_entity.pdbx_description
1 polymer ?
#
loop_
_entity_poly.entity_id
_entity_poly.type
_entity_poly.pdbx_seq_one_letter_code
_entity_poly.pdbx_strand_id
1 'polypeptide(L)' 'MIREEVTEDGKYCLVLVFESKALQLSDFEKRQGKFTSFFGPDITAEIGKGENNLYEVRLVSNLNANASPS' A
#
# COMPACT_ATOMS: atom_id res chain seq x y z
N MET A 1 -7.13 -8.01 -6.30
CA MET A 1 -8.30 -7.52 -5.51
C MET A 1 -7.93 -6.23 -4.82
N ILE A 2 -8.87 -5.31 -4.60
CA ILE A 2 -8.63 -4.05 -3.87
C ILE A 2 -9.47 -4.07 -2.60
N ARG A 3 -8.90 -3.64 -1.47
CA ARG A 3 -9.57 -3.52 -0.16
C ARG A 3 -9.27 -2.15 0.43
N GLU A 4 -10.19 -1.65 1.26
CA GLU A 4 -10.05 -0.39 1.97
C GLU A 4 -9.96 -0.69 3.47
N GLU A 5 -8.99 -0.10 4.15
CA GLU A 5 -8.75 -0.30 5.58
C GLU A 5 -8.43 1.03 6.26
N VAL A 6 -8.66 1.10 7.56
CA VAL A 6 -8.19 2.21 8.41
C VAL A 6 -7.11 1.63 9.30
N THR A 7 -5.91 2.22 9.27
CA THR A 7 -4.80 1.78 10.12
C THR A 7 -5.12 2.05 11.59
N GLU A 8 -4.38 1.42 12.51
CA GLU A 8 -4.53 1.67 13.96
C GLU A 8 -4.31 3.15 14.33
N ASP A 9 -3.55 3.88 13.51
CA ASP A 9 -3.27 5.32 13.65
C ASP A 9 -4.39 6.20 13.05
N GLY A 10 -5.49 5.60 12.57
CA GLY A 10 -6.63 6.32 11.99
C GLY A 10 -6.43 6.80 10.55
N LYS A 11 -5.38 6.35 9.86
CA LYS A 11 -5.09 6.74 8.47
C LYS A 11 -5.83 5.83 7.50
N TYR A 12 -6.35 6.43 6.43
CA TYR A 12 -6.94 5.66 5.34
C TYR A 12 -5.85 4.91 4.57
N CYS A 13 -6.11 3.63 4.30
CA CYS A 13 -5.21 2.72 3.62
C CYS A 13 -5.95 1.98 2.50
N LEU A 14 -5.38 2.02 1.29
CA LEU A 14 -5.85 1.21 0.17
C LEU A 14 -4.92 0.00 0.00
N VAL A 15 -5.46 -1.20 0.13
CA VAL A 15 -4.69 -2.45 0.01
C VAL A 15 -4.94 -3.10 -1.34
N LEU A 16 -3.90 -3.14 -2.16
CA LEU A 16 -3.88 -3.81 -3.46
C LEU A 16 -3.30 -5.21 -3.29
N VAL A 17 -4.10 -6.22 -3.61
CA VAL A 17 -3.76 -7.63 -3.44
C VAL A 17 -3.46 -8.25 -4.80
N PHE A 18 -2.25 -8.75 -4.95
CA PHE A 18 -1.74 -9.41 -6.15
C PHE A 18 -1.51 -10.88 -5.86
N GLU A 19 -2.15 -11.76 -6.62
CA GLU A 19 -1.79 -13.18 -6.64
C GLU A 19 -0.69 -13.39 -7.69
N SER A 20 0.44 -13.99 -7.29
CA SER A 20 1.48 -14.34 -8.26
C SER A 20 2.28 -15.56 -7.85
N LYS A 21 2.36 -16.55 -8.74
CA LYS A 21 3.24 -17.73 -8.57
C LYS A 21 4.68 -17.50 -9.04
N ALA A 22 4.92 -16.43 -9.80
CA ALA A 22 6.19 -16.15 -10.45
C ALA A 22 6.98 -15.03 -9.77
N LEU A 23 6.28 -14.05 -9.19
CA LEU A 23 6.91 -12.94 -8.48
C LEU A 23 7.08 -13.31 -7.01
N GLN A 24 8.23 -12.92 -6.44
CA GLN A 24 8.50 -13.05 -5.00
C GLN A 24 8.32 -11.71 -4.30
N LEU A 25 8.23 -11.73 -2.97
CA LEU A 25 8.11 -10.51 -2.16
C LEU A 25 9.17 -9.46 -2.54
N SER A 26 10.42 -9.91 -2.73
CA SER A 26 11.53 -9.02 -3.08
C SER A 26 11.39 -8.33 -4.44
N ASP A 27 10.61 -8.88 -5.38
CA ASP A 27 10.28 -8.19 -6.63
C ASP A 27 9.34 -7.01 -6.39
N PHE A 28 8.42 -7.14 -5.43
CA PHE A 28 7.54 -6.06 -5.00
C PHE A 28 8.29 -5.02 -4.16
N GLU A 29 9.18 -5.44 -3.26
CA GLU A 29 10.03 -4.55 -2.46
C GLU A 29 10.93 -3.66 -3.35
N LYS A 30 11.54 -4.23 -4.41
CA LYS A 30 12.28 -3.45 -5.42
C LYS A 30 11.43 -2.40 -6.14
N ARG A 31 10.11 -2.58 -6.16
CA ARG A 31 9.15 -1.66 -6.78
C ARG A 31 8.47 -0.74 -5.77
N GLN A 32 8.72 -0.89 -4.47
CA GLN A 32 8.12 -0.07 -3.41
C GLN A 32 8.32 1.43 -3.67
N GLY A 33 9.56 1.86 -3.95
CA GLY A 33 9.84 3.26 -4.25
C GLY A 33 9.10 3.79 -5.48
N LYS A 34 8.82 2.93 -6.47
CA LYS A 34 7.98 3.30 -7.63
C LYS A 34 6.52 3.46 -7.23
N PHE A 35 5.98 2.57 -6.39
CA PHE A 35 4.61 2.71 -5.89
C PHE A 35 4.46 4.00 -5.08
N THR A 36 5.37 4.27 -4.13
CA THR A 36 5.37 5.53 -3.37
C THR A 36 5.41 6.75 -4.30
N SER A 37 6.30 6.76 -5.30
CA SER A 37 6.42 7.92 -6.22
C SER A 37 5.26 8.07 -7.20
N PHE A 38 4.58 6.97 -7.56
CA PHE A 38 3.50 6.98 -8.54
C PHE A 38 2.18 7.51 -7.96
N PHE A 39 1.89 7.18 -6.71
CA PHE A 39 0.60 7.51 -6.08
C PHE A 39 0.59 8.89 -5.39
N GLY A 40 1.74 9.54 -5.22
CA GLY A 40 1.84 10.94 -4.80
C GLY A 40 2.70 11.16 -3.56
N PRO A 41 3.08 12.42 -3.28
CA PRO A 41 4.02 12.76 -2.20
C PRO A 41 3.51 12.41 -0.80
N ASP A 42 2.18 12.36 -0.62
CA ASP A 42 1.56 12.09 0.67
C ASP A 42 1.10 10.63 0.84
N ILE A 43 1.54 9.73 -0.05
CA ILE A 43 1.24 8.30 0.02
C ILE A 43 2.50 7.53 0.33
N THR A 44 2.47 6.73 1.38
CA THR A 44 3.51 5.74 1.68
C THR A 44 3.06 4.39 1.16
N ALA A 45 3.84 3.76 0.27
CA ALA A 45 3.59 2.38 -0.13
C ALA A 45 4.36 1.40 0.79
N GLU A 46 3.66 0.42 1.34
CA GLU A 46 4.23 -0.69 2.11
C GLU A 46 3.96 -2.01 1.42
N ILE A 47 4.94 -2.91 1.45
CA ILE A 47 4.85 -4.22 0.79
C ILE A 47 4.68 -5.29 1.86
N GLY A 48 3.60 -6.06 1.77
CA GLY A 48 3.28 -7.16 2.65
C GLY A 48 3.27 -8.50 1.92
N LYS A 49 3.63 -9.57 2.62
CA LYS A 49 3.43 -10.94 2.15
C LYS A 49 2.16 -11.50 2.78
N GLY A 50 1.17 -11.80 1.95
CA GLY A 50 -0.01 -12.55 2.37
C GLY A 50 0.20 -14.07 2.31
N GLU A 51 -0.86 -14.81 2.57
CA GLU A 51 -0.85 -16.28 2.45
C GLU A 51 -0.96 -16.73 0.97
N ASN A 52 -0.51 -17.95 0.67
CA ASN A 52 -0.72 -18.60 -0.64
C ASN A 52 -0.24 -17.82 -1.89
N ASN A 53 0.92 -17.16 -1.81
CA ASN A 53 1.48 -16.32 -2.90
C ASN A 53 0.64 -15.08 -3.23
N LEU A 54 -0.15 -14.61 -2.25
CA LEU A 54 -0.71 -13.28 -2.27
C LEU A 54 0.33 -12.29 -1.75
N TYR A 55 0.42 -11.17 -2.43
CA TYR A 55 1.26 -10.03 -2.08
C TYR A 55 0.38 -8.81 -1.94
N GLU A 56 0.63 -8.03 -0.91
CA GLU A 56 -0.15 -6.85 -0.60
C GLU A 56 0.73 -5.61 -0.83
N VAL A 57 0.19 -4.63 -1.54
CA VAL A 57 0.75 -3.28 -1.61
C VAL A 57 -0.23 -2.37 -0.90
N ARG A 58 0.16 -1.87 0.27
CA ARG A 58 -0.65 -1.00 1.12
C ARG A 58 -0.27 0.44 0.84
N LEU A 59 -1.23 1.24 0.40
CA LEU A 59 -1.05 2.66 0.13
C LEU A 59 -1.63 3.42 1.32
N VAL A 60 -0.75 3.86 2.22
CA VAL A 60 -1.12 4.56 3.44
C VAL A 60 -1.08 6.06 3.18
N SER A 61 -2.20 6.74 3.44
CA SER A 61 -2.25 8.20 3.40
C SER A 61 -1.50 8.79 4.59
N ASN A 62 -0.49 9.62 4.33
CA ASN A 62 0.16 10.44 5.35
C ASN A 62 -0.63 11.71 5.68
N LEU A 63 -1.66 12.04 4.89
CA LEU A 63 -2.60 13.10 5.24
C LEU A 63 -3.51 12.60 6.36
N ASN A 64 -3.56 13.34 7.46
CA ASN A 64 -4.61 13.17 8.44
C ASN A 64 -5.94 13.51 7.76
N ALA A 65 -6.91 12.59 7.80
CA ALA A 65 -8.25 12.81 7.25
C ALA A 65 -8.97 14.04 7.86
N ASN A 66 -8.40 14.63 8.93
CA ASN A 66 -8.89 15.81 9.62
C ASN A 66 -8.25 17.14 9.15
N ALA A 67 -7.34 17.12 8.17
CA ALA A 67 -6.85 18.35 7.57
C ALA A 67 -7.87 18.84 6.53
N SER A 68 -8.89 19.55 6.99
CA SER A 68 -9.72 20.36 6.09
C SER A 68 -8.81 21.36 5.36
N PRO A 69 -8.87 21.47 4.02
CA PRO A 69 -8.25 22.61 3.35
C PRO A 69 -8.92 23.88 3.90
N SER A 70 -8.12 24.74 4.51
CA SER A 70 -8.56 26.06 4.99
C SER A 70 -8.93 26.96 3.82
#